data_AF-A0A2P2LMS3-F1
#
_entry.id   AF-A0A2P2LMS3-F1
#
_cell.length_a   1.000
_cell.length_b   1.000
_cell.length_c   1.000
_cell.angle_alpha   90.00
_cell.angle_beta   90.00
_cell.angle_gamma   90.00
#
_symmetry.space_group_name_H-M   'P 1'
#
loop_
_entity.id
_entity.type
_entity.pdbx_description
1 polymer ?
#
loop_
_entity_poly.entity_id
_entity_poly.type
_entity_poly.pdbx_seq_one_letter_code
_entity_poly.pdbx_strand_id
1 'polypeptide(L)'
;MFKAAVRLLHNHGESLDPLQVLETLSSEMPLQLASDTILRMLRARFHHYCQGQIVHNLSQAVNIDTRLARLEERSRHAQINDESLCDSCHARLGTKLFAMYPDDTVVCYKCFRRQGESTSVTGCDFKKDTLFKPGWLVTH
;
A
#
# COMPACT_ATOMS: atom_id res chain seq x y z
N MET A 1 -21.37 -48.81 -6.28
CA MET A 1 -20.49 -48.38 -7.39
C MET A 1 -19.66 -47.13 -7.10
N PHE A 2 -20.01 -46.24 -6.17
CA PHE A 2 -19.35 -44.91 -6.06
C PHE A 2 -18.11 -44.80 -5.13
N LYS A 3 -17.64 -45.90 -4.55
CA LYS A 3 -16.57 -45.91 -3.52
C LYS A 3 -15.22 -45.37 -4.01
N ALA A 4 -14.90 -45.56 -5.30
CA ALA A 4 -13.66 -45.07 -5.90
C ALA A 4 -13.69 -43.55 -6.10
N ALA A 5 -14.80 -43.00 -6.61
CA ALA A 5 -14.99 -41.57 -6.79
C ALA A 5 -14.96 -40.82 -5.44
N VAL A 6 -15.63 -41.35 -4.42
CA VAL A 6 -15.60 -40.77 -3.06
C VAL A 6 -14.18 -40.77 -2.48
N ARG A 7 -13.41 -41.85 -2.69
CA ARG A 7 -11.99 -41.91 -2.27
C ARG A 7 -11.14 -40.88 -2.99
N LEU A 8 -11.33 -40.69 -4.30
CA LEU A 8 -10.61 -39.67 -5.06
C LEU A 8 -10.93 -38.26 -4.55
N LEU A 9 -12.20 -37.96 -4.29
CA LEU A 9 -12.60 -36.69 -3.69
C LEU A 9 -11.95 -36.47 -2.33
N HIS A 10 -11.98 -37.47 -1.44
CA HIS A 10 -11.37 -37.34 -0.12
C HIS A 10 -9.85 -37.13 -0.17
N ASN A 11 -9.16 -37.77 -1.12
CA ASN A 11 -7.70 -37.73 -1.20
C ASN A 11 -7.17 -36.50 -1.97
N HIS A 12 -7.92 -36.00 -2.95
CA HIS A 12 -7.46 -34.95 -3.87
C HIS A 12 -8.37 -33.72 -3.91
N GLY A 13 -9.43 -33.67 -3.10
CA GLY A 13 -10.43 -32.60 -3.12
C GLY A 13 -9.84 -31.20 -3.00
N GLU A 14 -8.78 -31.01 -2.21
CA GLU A 14 -8.13 -29.70 -2.03
C GLU A 14 -7.55 -29.11 -3.32
N SER A 15 -7.22 -29.96 -4.31
CA SER A 15 -6.64 -29.55 -5.59
C SER A 15 -7.67 -29.39 -6.72
N LEU A 16 -8.94 -29.73 -6.47
CA LEU A 16 -9.98 -29.74 -7.49
C LEU A 16 -10.84 -28.46 -7.41
N ASP A 17 -11.33 -27.99 -8.56
CA ASP A 17 -12.32 -26.91 -8.59
C ASP A 17 -13.67 -27.45 -8.07
N PRO A 18 -14.23 -26.91 -6.96
CA PRO A 18 -15.50 -27.36 -6.41
C PRO A 18 -16.69 -27.26 -7.36
N LEU A 19 -16.71 -26.27 -8.25
CA LEU A 19 -17.79 -26.05 -9.21
C LEU A 19 -17.75 -27.13 -10.29
N GLN A 20 -16.57 -27.39 -10.86
CA GLN A 20 -16.37 -28.47 -11.83
C GLN A 20 -16.69 -29.83 -11.21
N VAL A 21 -16.32 -30.06 -9.95
CA VAL A 21 -16.68 -31.29 -9.24
C VAL A 21 -18.20 -31.43 -9.15
N LEU A 22 -18.94 -30.39 -8.78
CA LEU A 22 -20.41 -30.43 -8.69
C LEU A 22 -21.07 -30.66 -10.07
N GLU A 23 -20.53 -30.08 -11.14
CA GLU A 23 -21.05 -30.25 -12.50
C GLU A 23 -20.78 -31.67 -13.06
N THR A 24 -19.69 -32.30 -12.63
CA THR A 24 -19.27 -33.63 -13.13
C THR A 24 -19.91 -34.78 -12.35
N LEU A 25 -20.45 -34.51 -11.15
CA LEU A 25 -21.12 -35.53 -10.33
C LEU A 25 -22.43 -35.97 -11.00
N SER A 26 -22.59 -37.29 -11.17
CA SER A 26 -23.84 -37.87 -11.65
C SER A 26 -24.99 -37.59 -10.67
N SER A 27 -26.18 -37.31 -11.21
CA SER A 27 -27.42 -37.12 -10.44
C SER A 27 -27.82 -38.34 -9.60
N GLU A 28 -27.31 -39.53 -9.91
CA GLU A 28 -27.54 -40.75 -9.11
C GLU A 28 -26.56 -40.92 -7.94
N MET A 29 -25.52 -40.09 -7.85
CA MET A 29 -24.52 -40.22 -6.78
C MET A 29 -25.05 -39.61 -5.48
N PRO A 30 -25.07 -40.36 -4.35
CA PRO A 30 -25.48 -39.81 -3.06
C PRO A 30 -24.44 -38.79 -2.57
N LEU A 31 -24.80 -37.51 -2.68
CA LEU A 31 -23.97 -36.37 -2.25
C LEU A 31 -23.56 -36.46 -0.77
N GLN A 32 -24.35 -37.15 0.07
CA GLN A 32 -24.03 -37.36 1.48
C GLN A 32 -22.71 -38.13 1.68
N LEU A 33 -22.29 -38.97 0.74
CA LEU A 33 -21.05 -39.76 0.88
C LEU A 33 -19.77 -38.92 0.72
N ALA A 34 -19.87 -37.74 0.09
CA ALA A 34 -18.74 -36.83 -0.14
C ALA A 34 -18.97 -35.44 0.47
N SER A 35 -20.05 -35.26 1.26
CA SER A 35 -20.50 -33.95 1.74
C SER A 35 -19.42 -33.21 2.53
N ASP A 36 -18.71 -33.91 3.41
CA ASP A 36 -17.68 -33.29 4.28
C ASP A 36 -16.50 -32.77 3.47
N THR A 37 -16.15 -33.49 2.40
CA THR A 37 -15.07 -33.08 1.51
C THR A 37 -15.51 -31.91 0.64
N ILE A 38 -16.71 -31.95 0.06
CA ILE A 38 -17.26 -30.84 -0.73
C ILE A 38 -17.42 -29.58 0.13
N LEU A 39 -17.92 -29.72 1.36
CA LEU A 39 -18.01 -28.62 2.33
C LEU A 39 -16.66 -28.01 2.64
N ARG A 40 -15.63 -28.83 2.88
CA ARG A 40 -14.27 -28.35 3.12
C ARG A 40 -13.73 -27.58 1.91
N MET A 41 -13.91 -28.11 0.71
CA MET A 41 -13.49 -27.46 -0.53
C MET A 41 -14.17 -26.11 -0.75
N LEU A 42 -15.50 -26.05 -0.60
CA LEU A 42 -16.27 -24.82 -0.75
C LEU A 42 -15.89 -23.76 0.30
N ARG A 43 -15.71 -24.18 1.57
CA ARG A 43 -15.26 -23.29 2.64
C ARG A 43 -13.87 -22.74 2.38
N ALA A 44 -12.94 -23.58 1.93
CA ALA A 44 -11.59 -23.16 1.58
C ALA A 44 -11.62 -22.14 0.43
N ARG A 45 -12.39 -22.41 -0.63
CA ARG A 45 -12.54 -21.46 -1.76
C ARG A 45 -13.14 -20.13 -1.32
N PHE A 46 -14.21 -20.16 -0.54
CA PHE A 46 -14.83 -18.95 -0.02
C PHE A 46 -13.85 -18.16 0.87
N HIS A 47 -13.12 -18.84 1.74
CA HIS A 47 -12.10 -18.21 2.57
C HIS A 47 -11.00 -17.56 1.71
N HIS A 48 -10.46 -18.26 0.72
CA HIS A 48 -9.46 -17.69 -0.20
C HIS A 48 -9.99 -16.50 -1.00
N TYR A 49 -11.26 -16.56 -1.44
CA TYR A 49 -11.90 -15.45 -2.11
C TYR A 49 -11.99 -14.21 -1.19
N CYS A 50 -12.51 -14.37 0.03
CA CYS A 50 -12.59 -13.28 1.00
C CYS A 50 -11.22 -12.72 1.36
N GLN A 51 -10.24 -13.58 1.64
CA GLN A 51 -8.86 -13.16 1.92
C GLN A 51 -8.26 -12.41 0.74
N GLY A 52 -8.44 -12.92 -0.49
CA GLY A 52 -8.00 -12.26 -1.71
C GLY A 52 -8.62 -10.88 -1.87
N GLN A 53 -9.93 -10.74 -1.61
CA GLN A 53 -10.62 -9.46 -1.67
C GLN A 53 -10.11 -8.47 -0.62
N ILE A 54 -9.87 -8.93 0.62
CA ILE A 54 -9.31 -8.11 1.70
C ILE A 54 -7.92 -7.59 1.30
N VAL A 55 -7.03 -8.48 0.85
CA VAL A 55 -5.67 -8.11 0.42
C VAL A 55 -5.71 -7.15 -0.77
N HIS A 56 -6.58 -7.43 -1.76
CA HIS A 56 -6.75 -6.57 -2.92
C HIS A 56 -7.19 -5.15 -2.53
N ASN A 57 -8.26 -5.05 -1.73
CA ASN A 57 -8.81 -3.76 -1.32
C ASN A 57 -7.81 -2.98 -0.45
N LEU A 58 -7.12 -3.64 0.48
CA LEU A 58 -6.12 -3.00 1.32
C LEU A 58 -4.93 -2.50 0.49
N SER A 59 -4.44 -3.32 -0.44
CA SER A 59 -3.37 -2.91 -1.35
C SER A 59 -3.80 -1.75 -2.25
N GLN A 60 -5.05 -1.74 -2.70
CA GLN A 60 -5.61 -0.65 -3.50
C GLN A 60 -5.69 0.65 -2.69
N ALA A 61 -6.18 0.60 -1.45
CA ALA A 61 -6.26 1.75 -0.56
C ALA A 61 -4.87 2.37 -0.33
N VAL A 62 -3.88 1.57 0.06
CA VAL A 62 -2.49 2.03 0.26
C VAL A 62 -1.90 2.63 -1.03
N ASN A 63 -2.18 2.03 -2.18
CA ASN A 63 -1.73 2.57 -3.47
C ASN A 63 -2.40 3.90 -3.83
N ILE A 64 -3.67 4.11 -3.46
CA ILE A 64 -4.35 5.39 -3.65
C ILE A 64 -3.74 6.44 -2.73
N ASP A 65 -3.57 6.13 -1.44
CA ASP A 65 -3.01 7.07 -0.44
C ASP A 65 -1.59 7.50 -0.83
N THR A 66 -0.74 6.57 -1.25
CA THR A 66 0.62 6.88 -1.71
C THR A 66 0.65 7.71 -2.99
N ARG A 67 -0.30 7.51 -3.90
CA ARG A 67 -0.45 8.36 -5.10
C ARG A 67 -0.93 9.76 -4.74
N LEU A 68 -1.88 9.87 -3.81
CA LEU A 68 -2.37 11.16 -3.33
C LEU A 68 -1.25 11.94 -2.66
N ALA A 69 -0.53 11.35 -1.70
CA ALA A 69 0.62 11.98 -1.04
C ALA A 69 1.68 12.44 -2.07
N ARG A 70 1.96 11.63 -3.10
CA ARG A 70 2.87 12.02 -4.17
C ARG A 70 2.35 13.20 -5.01
N LEU A 71 1.04 13.25 -5.28
CA LEU A 71 0.43 14.36 -6.00
C LEU A 71 0.45 15.64 -5.18
N GLU A 72 0.15 15.55 -3.88
CA GLU A 72 0.23 16.67 -2.94
C GLU A 72 1.64 17.27 -2.91
N GLU A 73 2.67 16.43 -2.75
CA GLU A 73 4.06 16.89 -2.78
C GLU A 73 4.49 17.48 -4.12
N ARG A 74 3.97 16.98 -5.24
CA ARG A 74 4.23 17.55 -6.58
C ARG A 74 3.49 18.86 -6.82
N SER A 75 2.31 19.01 -6.23
CA SER A 75 1.52 20.23 -6.27
C SER A 75 2.00 21.29 -5.27
N ARG A 76 3.03 20.96 -4.47
CA ARG A 76 3.60 21.87 -3.50
C ARG A 76 4.28 23.04 -4.21
N HIS A 77 3.93 24.25 -3.79
CA HIS A 77 4.56 25.47 -4.27
C HIS A 77 5.05 26.28 -3.06
N ALA A 78 6.24 26.87 -3.20
CA ALA A 78 6.81 27.79 -2.23
C ALA A 78 6.55 29.23 -2.71
N GLN A 79 6.02 30.09 -1.85
CA GLN A 79 6.00 31.53 -2.12
C GLN A 79 7.16 32.17 -1.36
N ILE A 80 8.12 32.70 -2.11
CA ILE A 80 9.25 33.48 -1.58
C ILE A 80 8.97 34.95 -1.86
N ASN A 81 9.02 35.76 -0.82
CA ASN A 81 8.89 37.21 -0.87
C ASN A 81 10.18 37.89 -0.39
N ASP A 82 10.23 39.22 -0.43
CA ASP A 82 11.43 39.99 -0.04
C ASP A 82 11.79 39.87 1.44
N GLU A 83 10.83 39.47 2.28
CA GLU A 83 11.02 39.23 3.72
C GLU A 83 11.36 37.76 4.04
N SER A 84 11.39 36.89 3.04
CA SER A 84 11.72 35.47 3.25
C SER A 84 13.19 35.33 3.62
N LEU A 85 13.47 34.68 4.74
CA LEU A 85 14.81 34.48 5.27
C LEU A 85 15.27 33.04 5.08
N CYS A 86 16.57 32.84 5.00
CA CYS A 86 17.15 31.50 5.05
C CYS A 86 17.06 30.94 6.48
N ASP A 87 16.54 29.72 6.63
CA ASP A 87 16.40 29.09 7.96
C ASP A 87 17.74 28.77 8.65
N SER A 88 18.85 28.73 7.90
CA SER A 88 20.19 28.43 8.43
C SER A 88 20.99 29.67 8.80
N CYS A 89 21.00 30.71 7.95
CA CYS A 89 21.86 31.88 8.14
C CYS A 89 21.09 33.18 8.32
N HIS A 90 19.76 33.13 8.29
CA HIS A 90 18.84 34.26 8.42
C HIS A 90 19.05 35.38 7.39
N ALA A 91 19.80 35.13 6.32
CA ALA A 91 19.96 36.08 5.23
C ALA A 91 18.67 36.15 4.39
N ARG A 92 18.29 37.35 3.97
CA ARG A 92 17.18 37.56 3.01
C ARG A 92 17.42 36.82 1.71
N LEU A 93 16.42 36.02 1.32
CA LEU A 93 16.37 35.23 0.10
C LEU A 93 16.01 36.13 -1.09
N GLY A 94 14.83 36.78 -1.07
CA GLY A 94 14.38 37.67 -2.13
C GLY A 94 14.56 37.05 -3.51
N THR A 95 15.38 37.68 -4.37
CA THR A 95 15.70 37.21 -5.74
C THR A 95 16.89 36.24 -5.83
N LYS A 96 17.52 35.86 -4.70
CA LYS A 96 18.68 34.95 -4.69
C LYS A 96 18.24 33.50 -4.90
N LEU A 97 19.15 32.68 -5.44
CA LEU A 97 18.96 31.24 -5.52
C LEU A 97 18.74 30.62 -4.13
N PHE A 98 17.72 29.78 -4.04
CA PHE A 98 17.32 29.07 -2.83
C PHE A 98 17.05 27.60 -3.14
N ALA A 99 17.00 26.79 -2.08
CA ALA A 99 16.56 25.40 -2.12
C ALA A 99 15.54 25.19 -1.00
N MET A 100 14.56 24.34 -1.24
CA MET A 100 13.58 23.92 -0.27
C MET A 100 13.79 22.44 0.02
N TYR A 101 13.85 22.09 1.30
CA TYR A 101 13.99 20.71 1.73
C TYR A 101 12.62 20.00 1.86
N PRO A 102 12.61 18.66 2.00
CA PRO A 102 11.38 17.89 2.24
C PRO A 102 10.60 18.26 3.51
N ASP A 103 11.26 18.80 4.54
CA ASP A 103 10.66 19.27 5.81
C ASP A 103 10.14 20.72 5.73
N ASP A 104 9.99 21.26 4.52
CA ASP A 104 9.52 22.61 4.24
C ASP A 104 10.47 23.75 4.67
N THR A 105 11.67 23.42 5.18
CA THR A 105 12.69 24.43 5.44
C THR A 105 13.27 24.98 4.13
N VAL A 106 13.48 26.31 4.10
CA VAL A 106 14.01 27.03 2.94
C VAL A 106 15.36 27.62 3.27
N VAL A 107 16.35 27.28 2.44
CA VAL A 107 17.73 27.72 2.61
C VAL A 107 18.26 28.45 1.39
N CYS A 108 19.17 29.39 1.60
CA CYS A 108 19.93 29.96 0.50
C CYS A 108 20.82 28.87 -0.13
N TYR A 109 21.10 29.02 -1.43
CA TYR A 109 21.87 28.01 -2.16
C TYR A 109 23.29 27.78 -1.59
N LYS A 110 23.87 28.78 -0.91
CA LYS A 110 25.17 28.65 -0.22
C LYS A 110 25.09 27.73 1.00
N CYS A 111 24.02 27.80 1.79
CA CYS A 111 23.81 26.89 2.92
C CYS A 111 23.49 25.47 2.43
N PHE A 112 22.65 25.36 1.40
CA PHE A 112 22.37 24.09 0.74
C PHE A 112 23.65 23.39 0.27
N ARG A 113 24.56 24.10 -0.40
CA ARG A 113 25.85 23.52 -0.84
C ARG A 113 26.75 23.06 0.30
N ARG A 114 26.59 23.59 1.51
CA ARG A 114 27.37 23.20 2.69
C ARG A 114 26.79 21.99 3.40
N GLN A 115 25.47 21.93 3.55
CA GLN A 115 24.76 20.83 4.23
C GLN A 115 24.50 19.64 3.32
N GLY A 116 24.34 19.87 2.02
CA GLY A 116 23.96 18.84 1.06
C GLY A 116 22.47 18.51 1.10
N GLU A 117 22.09 17.50 0.33
CA GLU A 117 20.67 17.15 0.11
C GLU A 117 20.05 16.28 1.20
N SER A 118 20.87 15.67 2.05
CA SER A 118 20.43 14.59 2.95
C SER A 118 20.01 15.05 4.33
N THR A 119 20.45 16.21 4.80
CA THR A 119 20.19 16.67 6.17
C THR A 119 19.70 18.09 6.18
N SER A 120 18.57 18.32 6.85
CA SER A 120 17.98 19.65 7.03
C SER A 120 18.78 20.52 7.99
N VAL A 121 18.38 21.80 8.09
CA VAL A 121 18.88 22.72 9.12
C VAL A 121 18.44 22.30 10.52
N THR A 122 17.28 21.64 10.64
CA THR A 122 16.71 21.13 11.90
C THR A 122 17.38 19.85 12.38
N GLY A 123 18.29 19.27 11.59
CA GLY A 123 19.04 18.05 11.92
C GLY A 123 18.35 16.75 11.51
N CYS A 124 17.24 16.82 10.76
CA CYS A 124 16.56 15.65 10.22
C CYS A 124 17.37 15.06 9.06
N ASP A 125 17.64 13.76 9.09
CA ASP A 125 18.28 13.01 8.00
C ASP A 125 17.19 12.40 7.12
N PHE A 126 16.98 12.95 5.93
CA PHE A 126 15.94 12.52 4.99
C PHE A 126 16.12 11.09 4.47
N LYS A 127 17.27 10.45 4.72
CA LYS A 127 17.51 9.05 4.35
C LYS A 127 17.12 8.07 5.45
N LYS A 128 17.02 8.53 6.70
CA LYS A 128 16.77 7.68 7.87
C LYS A 128 15.47 8.02 8.59
N ASP A 129 15.14 9.30 8.63
CA ASP A 129 14.00 9.81 9.37
C ASP A 129 12.77 9.84 8.46
N THR A 130 11.69 9.23 8.94
CA THR A 130 10.39 9.32 8.29
C THR A 130 9.78 10.68 8.60
N LEU A 131 9.61 11.52 7.57
CA LEU A 131 8.86 12.76 7.69
C LEU A 131 7.37 12.45 7.68
N PHE A 132 6.62 13.03 8.61
CA PHE A 132 5.17 13.01 8.60
C PHE A 132 4.68 14.43 8.45
N LYS A 133 4.04 14.73 7.32
CA LYS A 133 3.39 16.03 7.13
C LYS A 133 1.97 15.99 7.66
N PRO A 134 1.47 17.07 8.29
CA PRO A 134 0.11 17.12 8.85
C PRO A 134 -0.98 16.78 7.82
N GLY A 135 -0.77 17.14 6.55
CA GLY A 135 -1.70 16.82 5.45
C GLY A 135 -1.81 15.34 5.11
N TRP A 136 -0.84 14.51 5.53
CA TRP A 136 -0.84 13.05 5.30
C TRP A 136 -1.57 12.28 6.41
N LEU A 137 -1.92 12.93 7.51
CA LEU A 137 -2.67 12.31 8.59
C LEU A 137 -4.15 12.42 8.25
N VAL A 138 -4.80 11.28 8.04
CA VAL A 138 -6.27 11.22 7.95
C VAL A 138 -6.82 11.69 9.29
N THR A 139 -7.28 12.94 9.36
CA THR A 139 -8.08 13.41 10.49
C THR A 139 -9.43 12.71 10.41
N HIS A 140 -9.63 11.73 11.29
CA HIS A 140 -10.93 11.08 11.51
C HIS A 140 -11.95 12.02 12.13
#